data_AF-A0A382T0W2-F1
#
_entry.id   AF-A0A382T0W2-F1
#
_cell.length_a   1.000
_cell.length_b   1.000
_cell.length_c   1.000
_cell.angle_alpha   90.00
_cell.angle_beta   90.00
_cell.angle_gamma   90.00
#
_symmetry.space_group_name_H-M   'P 1'
#
loop_
_entity.id
_entity.type
_entity.pdbx_description
1 polymer ?
#
loop_
_entity_poly.entity_id
_entity_poly.type
_entity_poly.pdbx_seq_one_letter_code
_entity_poly.pdbx_strand_id
1 'polypeptide(L)' 'MKLAGKHALLQMFVAEGVNYVFGNPGTSETPMMTILPEYKDLNYVLVLQEGV' A
#
# COMPACT_ATOMS: atom_id res chain seq x y z
N MET A 1 14.55 -15.89 7.95
CA MET A 1 13.23 -15.32 8.29
C MET A 1 12.36 -15.29 7.03
N LYS A 2 11.05 -15.53 7.14
CA LYS A 2 10.12 -15.48 6.00
C LYS A 2 9.67 -14.03 5.78
N LEU A 3 9.61 -13.57 4.52
CA LEU A 3 9.08 -12.25 4.18
C LEU A 3 7.59 -12.18 4.54
N ALA A 4 7.17 -11.16 5.29
CA ALA A 4 5.77 -10.96 5.61
C ALA A 4 4.99 -10.44 4.39
N GLY A 5 3.74 -10.92 4.21
CA GLY A 5 2.93 -10.58 3.03
C GLY A 5 2.73 -9.08 2.79
N LYS A 6 2.56 -8.29 3.86
CA LYS A 6 2.49 -6.82 3.77
C LYS A 6 3.73 -6.20 3.10
N HIS A 7 4.93 -6.68 3.42
CA HIS A 7 6.15 -6.19 2.80
C HIS A 7 6.29 -6.68 1.36
N ALA A 8 5.92 -7.94 1.09
CA ALA A 8 5.95 -8.49 -0.25
C ALA A 8 5.04 -7.69 -1.21
N LEU A 9 3.85 -7.29 -0.75
CA LEU A 9 2.92 -6.49 -1.53
C LEU A 9 3.51 -5.12 -1.90
N LEU A 10 4.01 -4.37 -0.92
CA LEU A 10 4.56 -3.03 -1.18
C LEU A 10 5.88 -3.07 -1.97
N GLN A 11 6.72 -4.10 -1.76
CA GLN A 11 7.92 -4.30 -2.58
C GLN A 11 7.57 -4.57 -4.04
N MET A 12 6.51 -5.34 -4.30
CA MET A 12 6.04 -5.57 -5.67
C MET A 12 5.59 -4.27 -6.33
N PHE A 13 4.82 -3.42 -5.63
CA PHE A 13 4.42 -2.11 -6.18
C PHE A 13 5.64 -1.26 -6.57
N VAL A 14 6.65 -1.17 -5.70
CA VAL A 14 7.89 -0.45 -6.02
C VAL A 14 8.61 -1.08 -7.22
N ALA A 15 8.69 -2.41 -7.29
CA ALA A 15 9.36 -3.12 -8.39
C ALA A 15 8.67 -2.90 -9.75
N GLU A 16 7.35 -2.74 -9.76
CA GLU A 16 6.55 -2.42 -10.95
C GLU A 16 6.53 -0.92 -11.28
N GLY A 17 7.26 -0.09 -10.53
CA GLY A 17 7.33 1.36 -10.74
C GLY A 17 6.04 2.10 -10.37
N VAL A 18 5.21 1.52 -9.49
CA VAL A 18 4.04 2.21 -8.95
C VAL A 18 4.52 3.35 -8.03
N ASN A 19 4.02 4.56 -8.26
CA ASN A 19 4.32 5.72 -7.40
C ASN A 19 3.12 6.23 -6.62
N TYR A 20 1.90 5.85 -7.02
CA TYR A 20 0.65 6.32 -6.44
C TYR A 20 -0.31 5.15 -6.19
N VAL A 21 -0.88 5.10 -4.99
CA VAL A 21 -1.93 4.16 -4.61
C VAL A 21 -3.14 4.98 -4.20
N PHE A 22 -4.26 4.82 -4.90
CA PHE A 22 -5.51 5.51 -4.58
C PHE A 22 -6.41 4.56 -3.80
N GLY A 23 -6.95 4.99 -2.65
CA GLY A 23 -7.84 4.13 -1.88
C GLY A 23 -8.51 4.82 -0.69
N ASN A 24 -9.54 4.16 -0.17
CA ASN A 24 -10.21 4.52 1.07
C ASN A 24 -10.00 3.33 2.03
N PRO A 25 -9.04 3.39 2.96
CA PRO A 25 -8.58 2.20 3.66
C PRO A 25 -9.62 1.71 4.68
N GLY A 26 -9.90 0.41 4.67
CA GLY A 26 -10.65 -0.29 5.69
C GLY A 26 -9.76 -1.02 6.69
N THR A 27 -10.37 -1.81 7.57
CA THR A 27 -9.65 -2.59 8.59
C THR A 27 -8.81 -3.71 7.98
N SER A 28 -9.23 -4.29 6.86
CA SER A 28 -8.51 -5.33 6.12
C SER A 28 -7.16 -4.84 5.59
N GLU A 29 -7.06 -3.57 5.23
CA GLU A 29 -5.85 -2.95 4.69
C GLU A 29 -4.87 -2.48 5.78
N THR A 30 -5.28 -2.48 7.06
CA THR A 30 -4.45 -2.00 8.20
C THR A 30 -3.01 -2.52 8.20
N PRO A 31 -2.73 -3.82 7.94
CA PRO A 31 -1.37 -4.33 7.95
C PRO A 31 -0.45 -3.69 6.91
N MET A 32 -1.00 -3.34 5.74
CA MET A 32 -0.29 -2.61 4.68
C MET A 32 -0.12 -1.14 5.07
N MET A 33 -1.19 -0.48 5.53
CA MET A 33 -1.17 0.93 5.93
C MET A 33 -0.16 1.22 7.04
N THR A 34 0.03 0.28 7.96
CA THR A 34 0.99 0.41 9.07
C THR A 34 2.44 0.53 8.60
N ILE A 35 2.81 -0.16 7.52
CA ILE A 35 4.18 -0.19 7.01
C ILE A 35 4.39 0.72 5.79
N LEU A 36 3.31 1.29 5.23
CA LEU A 36 3.38 2.19 4.09
C LEU A 36 4.38 3.34 4.26
N PRO A 37 4.54 3.99 5.44
CA PRO A 37 5.54 5.04 5.62
C PRO A 37 7.00 4.61 5.43
N GLU A 38 7.28 3.30 5.46
CA GLU A 38 8.61 2.75 5.19
C GLU A 38 8.95 2.78 3.68
N TYR A 39 7.94 2.90 2.82
CA TYR A 39 8.05 2.87 1.35
C TYR A 39 7.87 4.29 0.78
N LYS A 40 8.93 5.10 0.86
CA LYS A 40 8.89 6.53 0.49
C LYS A 40 8.53 6.83 -0.96
N ASP A 41 8.72 5.86 -1.85
CA ASP A 41 8.40 5.99 -3.28
C ASP A 41 6.90 5.76 -3.57
N LEU A 42 6.14 5.27 -2.59
CA LEU A 42 4.70 5.03 -2.67
C LEU A 42 3.92 6.15 -1.99
N ASN A 43 3.15 6.89 -2.79
CA ASN A 43 2.26 7.94 -2.30
C ASN A 43 0.84 7.39 -2.22
N TYR A 44 0.29 7.27 -1.01
CA TYR A 44 -1.11 6.90 -0.83
C TYR A 44 -2.00 8.14 -0.88
N VAL A 45 -2.94 8.14 -1.82
CA VAL A 45 -3.91 9.20 -2.03
C VAL A 45 -5.25 8.72 -1.51
N LEU A 46 -5.70 9.31 -0.40
CA LEU A 46 -7.02 9.02 0.17
C LEU A 46 -8.11 9.48 -0.81
N VAL A 47 -9.04 8.59 -1.13
CA VAL A 47 -10.23 8.90 -1.95
C VAL A 47 -11.52 8.77 -1.13
N LEU A 48 -12.60 9.43 -1.55
CA LEU A 48 -13.90 9.40 -0.84
C LEU A 48 -14.68 8.09 -1.02
N GLN A 49 -14.52 7.43 -2.17
CA GLN A 49 -15.19 6.17 -2.53
C GLN A 49 -14.34 5.43 -3.56
N GLU A 50 -14.27 4.11 -3.48
CA GLU A 50 -13.50 3.23 -4.38
C GLU A 50 -14.14 3.03 -5.77
N GLY A 51 -15.36 3.54 -5.99
CA GLY A 51 -16.15 3.36 -7.23
C GLY A 51 -17.40 2.49 -7.01
N VAL A 52 -18.42 2.66 -7.86
CA VAL A 52 -19.68 1.85 -7.87
C VAL A 52 -19.64 0.89 -9.05
#